data_AF-A0A7J7KP01-F1
#
_entry.id   AF-A0A7J7KP01-F1
#
_cell.length_a   1.000
_cell.length_b   1.000
_cell.length_c   1.000
_cell.angle_alpha   90.00
_cell.angle_beta   90.00
_cell.angle_gamma   90.00
#
_symmetry.space_group_name_H-M   'P 1'
#
loop_
_entity.id
_entity.type
_entity.pdbx_description
1 polymer ?
#
loop_
_entity_poly.entity_id
_entity_poly.type
_entity_poly.pdbx_seq_one_letter_code
_entity_poly.pdbx_strand_id
1 'polypeptide(L)'
;MVELINDCETLRKIQTHGGITGSFKDQPLADWLQKHNPTHADYSRAVENFTFSCAGYCVATYILGIGDRHNDNIMIKRTGHIFHIDFSKFLGDAQMFGNIKRDRTPFVLTPDMAYVINGGDKPTQKFQDFIDLCCEAFNVIRENSESLVTLLRLMTSSGVTGVTSQAIRYVKTALLPEQTNSEATASFTR
;
A
#
# COMPACT_ATOMS: atom_id res chain seq x y z
N MET A 1 20.31 2.20 -11.92
CA MET A 1 20.85 1.34 -10.83
C MET A 1 19.76 1.24 -9.78
N VAL A 2 19.48 0.04 -9.27
CA VAL A 2 18.44 -0.18 -8.24
C VAL A 2 19.16 -0.66 -6.98
N GLU A 3 18.80 -0.11 -5.82
CA GLU A 3 19.33 -0.55 -4.53
C GLU A 3 18.72 -1.89 -4.13
N LEU A 4 19.55 -2.84 -3.70
CA LEU A 4 19.09 -4.12 -3.18
C LEU A 4 18.79 -3.99 -1.68
N ILE A 5 17.55 -4.24 -1.31
CA ILE A 5 17.13 -4.29 0.09
C ILE A 5 17.37 -5.70 0.61
N ASN A 6 18.21 -5.82 1.64
CA ASN A 6 18.48 -7.11 2.29
C ASN A 6 17.32 -7.55 3.19
N ASP A 7 17.30 -8.84 3.51
CA ASP A 7 16.37 -9.44 4.47
C ASP A 7 14.90 -9.23 4.12
N CYS A 8 14.56 -9.30 2.84
CA CYS A 8 13.19 -9.14 2.37
C CYS A 8 12.77 -10.27 1.41
N GLU A 9 11.46 -10.46 1.28
CA GLU A 9 10.85 -11.42 0.37
C GLU A 9 9.59 -10.83 -0.26
N THR A 10 9.23 -11.28 -1.47
CA THR A 10 7.94 -10.93 -2.06
C THR A 10 6.81 -11.67 -1.34
N LEU A 11 5.64 -11.05 -1.23
CA LEU A 11 4.47 -11.70 -0.61
C LEU A 11 4.08 -12.98 -1.37
N ARG A 12 4.23 -12.99 -2.70
CA ARG A 12 3.98 -14.19 -3.51
C ARG A 12 4.88 -15.35 -3.09
N LYS A 13 6.16 -15.08 -2.83
CA LYS A 13 7.10 -16.11 -2.41
C LYS A 13 6.72 -16.66 -1.03
N ILE A 14 6.34 -15.79 -0.08
CA ILE A 14 5.86 -16.22 1.24
C ILE A 14 4.63 -17.12 1.13
N GLN A 15 3.63 -16.71 0.36
CA GLN A 15 2.37 -17.44 0.19
C GLN A 15 2.54 -18.78 -0.53
N THR A 16 3.44 -18.86 -1.51
CA THR A 16 3.71 -20.11 -2.25
C THR A 16 4.47 -21.13 -1.41
N HIS A 17 5.41 -20.70 -0.57
CA HIS A 17 6.12 -21.61 0.35
C HIS A 17 5.21 -22.14 1.47
N GLY A 18 4.11 -21.44 1.77
CA GLY A 18 3.10 -21.88 2.73
C GLY A 18 2.08 -22.90 2.19
N GLY A 19 2.19 -23.40 0.94
CA GLY A 19 1.12 -24.16 0.31
C GLY A 19 1.52 -25.36 -0.57
N ILE A 20 1.81 -26.52 0.05
CA ILE A 20 1.63 -27.87 -0.57
C ILE A 20 0.86 -28.86 0.35
N THR A 21 0.54 -28.53 1.60
CA THR A 21 -0.14 -29.48 2.51
C THR A 21 -1.55 -29.02 2.88
N GLY A 22 -2.53 -29.91 2.71
CA GLY A 22 -3.97 -29.61 2.81
C GLY A 22 -4.44 -29.00 4.13
N SER A 23 -5.59 -28.32 4.03
CA SER A 23 -6.55 -27.97 5.09
C SER A 23 -6.11 -27.12 6.31
N PHE A 24 -4.92 -26.51 6.33
CA PHE A 24 -4.52 -25.50 7.34
C PHE A 24 -4.07 -24.16 6.72
N LYS A 25 -4.74 -23.74 5.65
CA LYS A 25 -4.53 -22.41 5.05
C LYS A 25 -5.16 -21.37 5.96
N ASP A 26 -4.44 -20.31 6.30
CA ASP A 26 -4.97 -18.92 6.24
C ASP A 26 -3.92 -17.83 6.61
N GLN A 27 -2.69 -18.17 7.03
CA GLN A 27 -1.84 -17.15 7.70
C GLN A 27 -0.33 -17.15 7.33
N PRO A 28 0.07 -17.40 6.06
CA PRO A 28 1.47 -17.56 5.70
C PRO A 28 2.33 -16.32 6.00
N LEU A 29 1.77 -15.10 5.98
CA LEU A 29 2.52 -13.89 6.32
C LEU A 29 2.78 -13.77 7.83
N ALA A 30 1.76 -14.05 8.65
CA ALA A 30 1.91 -14.05 10.11
C ALA A 30 2.94 -15.10 10.56
N ASP A 31 2.86 -16.31 10.00
CA ASP A 31 3.83 -17.37 10.26
C ASP A 31 5.24 -16.97 9.85
N TRP A 32 5.39 -16.32 8.69
CA TRP A 32 6.69 -15.85 8.22
C TRP A 32 7.27 -14.77 9.13
N LEU A 33 6.44 -13.83 9.60
CA LEU A 33 6.85 -12.82 10.57
C LEU A 33 7.25 -13.45 11.91
N GLN A 34 6.45 -14.39 12.43
CA GLN A 34 6.72 -15.09 13.68
C GLN A 34 8.00 -15.92 13.62
N LYS A 35 8.27 -16.55 12.48
CA LYS A 35 9.50 -17.31 12.24
C LYS A 35 10.77 -16.45 12.33
N HIS A 36 10.72 -15.22 11.83
CA HIS A 36 11.87 -14.31 11.84
C HIS A 36 11.96 -13.43 13.10
N ASN A 37 10.90 -13.40 13.91
CA ASN A 37 10.79 -12.60 15.13
C ASN A 37 10.27 -13.50 16.27
N PRO A 38 11.12 -14.38 16.83
CA PRO A 38 10.66 -15.49 17.69
C PRO A 38 10.19 -15.04 19.07
N THR A 39 10.61 -13.86 19.53
CA THR A 39 10.16 -13.32 20.82
C THR A 39 8.85 -12.56 20.63
N HIS A 40 7.99 -12.56 21.66
CA HIS A 40 6.75 -11.78 21.63
C HIS A 40 7.01 -10.28 21.38
N ALA A 41 8.08 -9.74 21.96
CA ALA A 41 8.45 -8.33 21.79
C ALA A 41 8.87 -8.02 20.35
N ASP A 42 9.67 -8.88 19.72
CA ASP A 42 10.11 -8.68 18.34
C ASP A 42 8.97 -8.88 17.34
N TYR A 43 8.13 -9.89 17.56
CA TYR A 43 6.95 -10.11 16.72
C TYR A 43 5.99 -8.92 16.79
N SER A 44 5.70 -8.44 18.00
CA SER A 44 4.87 -7.24 18.20
C SER A 44 5.43 -6.03 17.45
N ARG A 45 6.75 -5.81 17.50
CA ARG A 45 7.42 -4.73 16.76
C ARG A 45 7.33 -4.93 15.24
N ALA A 46 7.47 -6.15 14.76
CA ALA A 46 7.34 -6.46 13.35
C ALA A 46 5.91 -6.22 12.83
N VAL A 47 4.90 -6.61 13.61
CA VAL A 47 3.48 -6.33 13.29
C VAL A 47 3.19 -4.82 13.32
N GLU A 48 3.77 -4.08 14.26
CA GLU A 48 3.66 -2.62 14.31
C GLU A 48 4.28 -1.97 13.07
N ASN A 49 5.52 -2.33 12.73
CA ASN A 49 6.19 -1.86 11.50
C ASN A 49 5.37 -2.19 10.25
N PHE A 50 4.81 -3.40 10.19
CA PHE A 50 3.93 -3.83 9.12
C PHE A 50 2.70 -2.93 9.01
N THR A 51 2.00 -2.69 10.12
CA THR A 51 0.80 -1.86 10.17
C THR A 51 1.08 -0.44 9.68
N PHE A 52 2.14 0.21 10.19
CA PHE A 52 2.50 1.58 9.80
C PHE A 52 2.95 1.69 8.34
N SER A 53 3.84 0.80 7.90
CA SER A 53 4.32 0.81 6.52
C SER A 53 3.21 0.46 5.52
N CYS A 54 2.33 -0.49 5.87
CA CYS A 54 1.17 -0.84 5.07
C CYS A 54 0.24 0.37 4.92
N ALA A 55 -0.11 1.05 6.01
CA ALA A 55 -0.95 2.25 5.96
C ALA A 55 -0.34 3.35 5.07
N GLY A 56 0.97 3.59 5.21
CA GLY A 56 1.69 4.55 4.38
C GLY A 56 1.62 4.20 2.89
N TYR A 57 1.86 2.93 2.53
CA TYR A 57 1.77 2.49 1.14
C TYR A 57 0.33 2.48 0.60
N CYS A 58 -0.69 2.15 1.41
CA CYS A 58 -2.11 2.27 1.04
C CYS A 58 -2.42 3.68 0.51
N VAL A 59 -2.04 4.68 1.31
CA VAL A 59 -2.31 6.08 1.03
C VAL A 59 -1.46 6.55 -0.16
N ALA A 60 -0.17 6.20 -0.19
CA ALA A 60 0.72 6.58 -1.28
C ALA A 60 0.27 6.00 -2.64
N THR A 61 -0.11 4.72 -2.69
CA THR A 61 -0.55 4.08 -3.95
C THR A 61 -1.89 4.61 -4.41
N TYR A 62 -2.79 4.95 -3.49
CA TYR A 62 -4.04 5.62 -3.80
C TYR A 62 -3.81 7.00 -4.45
N ILE A 63 -3.05 7.87 -3.78
CA ILE A 63 -2.84 9.25 -4.22
C ILE A 63 -2.08 9.29 -5.55
N LEU A 64 -1.02 8.48 -5.67
CA LEU A 64 -0.18 8.46 -6.85
C LEU A 64 -0.74 7.57 -7.96
N GLY A 65 -1.84 6.85 -7.74
CA GLY A 65 -2.45 5.96 -8.71
C GLY A 65 -1.48 4.91 -9.23
N ILE A 66 -0.74 4.27 -8.31
CA ILE A 66 0.23 3.22 -8.64
C ILE A 66 -0.54 1.94 -8.96
N GLY A 67 -0.50 1.54 -10.23
CA GLY A 67 -1.20 0.37 -10.76
C GLY A 67 -0.35 -0.89 -10.70
N ASP A 68 -0.87 -2.00 -11.24
CA ASP A 68 -0.18 -3.30 -11.30
C ASP A 68 0.36 -3.76 -9.93
N ARG A 69 -0.44 -3.52 -8.88
CA ARG A 69 -0.13 -3.98 -7.52
C ARG A 69 -0.63 -5.40 -7.37
N HIS A 70 0.30 -6.34 -7.27
CA HIS A 70 0.04 -7.75 -6.97
C HIS A 70 1.16 -8.27 -6.06
N ASN A 71 0.99 -9.47 -5.49
CA ASN A 71 1.87 -9.99 -4.43
C ASN A 71 3.34 -10.22 -4.86
N ASP A 72 3.65 -10.17 -6.15
CA ASP A 72 5.03 -10.19 -6.65
C ASP A 72 5.69 -8.78 -6.60
N ASN A 73 4.90 -7.72 -6.69
CA ASN A 73 5.34 -6.32 -6.65
C ASN A 73 5.28 -5.69 -5.24
N ILE A 74 4.98 -6.52 -4.23
CA ILE A 74 4.93 -6.12 -2.83
C ILE A 74 5.90 -7.01 -2.06
N MET A 75 6.82 -6.38 -1.34
CA MET A 75 7.85 -7.03 -0.56
C MET A 75 7.70 -6.68 0.92
N ILE A 76 8.23 -7.54 1.79
CA ILE A 76 8.29 -7.32 3.22
C ILE A 76 9.67 -7.67 3.76
N LYS A 77 10.20 -6.82 4.64
CA LYS A 77 11.44 -7.11 5.39
C LYS A 77 11.15 -8.01 6.58
N ARG A 78 12.16 -8.75 7.05
CA ARG A 78 12.09 -9.54 8.31
C ARG A 78 11.67 -8.69 9.51
N THR A 79 12.01 -7.39 9.49
CA THR A 79 11.60 -6.40 10.50
C THR A 79 10.14 -5.97 10.38
N GLY A 80 9.35 -6.54 9.48
CA GLY A 80 7.92 -6.25 9.29
C GLY A 80 7.62 -5.12 8.31
N HIS A 81 8.61 -4.36 7.85
CA HIS A 81 8.37 -3.24 6.94
C HIS A 81 7.93 -3.73 5.56
N ILE A 82 6.72 -3.38 5.14
CA ILE A 82 6.25 -3.62 3.78
C ILE A 82 6.69 -2.48 2.86
N PHE A 83 6.99 -2.81 1.61
CA PHE A 83 7.30 -1.84 0.58
C PHE A 83 6.93 -2.34 -0.82
N HIS A 84 6.61 -1.39 -1.69
CA HIS A 84 6.24 -1.67 -3.07
C HIS A 84 7.48 -1.55 -3.97
N ILE A 85 7.54 -2.38 -5.00
CA ILE A 85 8.57 -2.34 -6.05
C ILE A 85 7.92 -2.25 -7.43
N ASP A 86 8.72 -2.02 -8.47
CA ASP A 86 8.25 -1.89 -9.86
C ASP A 86 7.16 -0.81 -10.03
N PHE A 87 7.57 0.46 -10.15
CA PHE A 87 6.65 1.60 -10.30
C PHE A 87 6.39 1.96 -11.77
N SER A 88 6.48 0.99 -12.68
CA SER A 88 6.31 1.23 -14.12
C SER A 88 4.90 1.71 -14.51
N LYS A 89 3.90 1.49 -13.64
CA LYS A 89 2.51 1.94 -13.80
C LYS A 89 2.10 2.90 -12.68
N PHE A 90 1.98 4.19 -12.99
CA PHE A 90 1.71 5.24 -12.00
C PHE A 90 0.95 6.43 -12.60
N LEU A 91 0.43 7.31 -11.74
CA LEU A 91 -0.36 8.52 -12.04
C LEU A 91 -1.60 8.28 -12.91
N GLY A 92 -2.24 7.12 -12.74
CA GLY A 92 -3.45 6.78 -13.48
C GLY A 92 -3.19 6.31 -14.91
N ASP A 93 -1.99 5.85 -15.24
CA ASP A 93 -1.68 5.03 -16.43
C ASP A 93 -2.33 3.63 -16.34
N ALA A 94 -3.63 3.60 -16.04
CA ALA A 94 -4.41 2.38 -15.91
C ALA A 94 -4.58 1.77 -17.31
N GLN A 95 -4.23 0.48 -17.45
CA GLN A 95 -4.53 -0.24 -18.68
C GLN A 95 -6.04 -0.22 -18.92
N MET A 96 -6.44 0.40 -20.02
CA MET A 96 -7.79 0.30 -20.55
C MET A 96 -7.90 -1.02 -21.30
N PHE A 97 -8.79 -1.92 -20.87
CA PHE A 97 -9.22 -3.04 -21.70
C PHE A 97 -10.56 -2.65 -22.34
N GLY A 98 -10.49 -2.08 -23.54
CA GLY A 98 -11.65 -1.40 -24.15
C GLY A 98 -11.99 -0.10 -23.39
N ASN A 99 -13.23 0.08 -22.96
CA ASN A 99 -13.70 1.25 -22.18
C ASN A 99 -13.69 1.03 -20.66
N ILE A 100 -13.14 -0.10 -20.20
CA ILE A 100 -13.13 -0.47 -18.77
C ILE A 100 -11.72 -0.27 -18.23
N LYS A 101 -11.59 0.61 -17.23
CA LYS A 101 -10.37 0.70 -16.41
C LYS A 101 -10.21 -0.62 -15.65
N ARG A 102 -9.11 -1.34 -15.94
CA ARG A 102 -8.84 -2.67 -15.38
C ARG A 102 -8.30 -2.59 -13.94
N ASP A 103 -7.61 -1.51 -13.59
CA ASP A 103 -7.13 -1.23 -12.23
C ASP A 103 -8.28 -0.72 -11.35
N ARG A 104 -9.07 -1.63 -10.78
CA ARG A 104 -10.26 -1.29 -9.97
C ARG A 104 -10.03 -1.25 -8.45
N THR A 105 -8.86 -1.67 -7.96
CA THR A 105 -8.56 -1.61 -6.52
C THR A 105 -7.49 -0.56 -6.23
N PRO A 106 -7.84 0.55 -5.57
CA PRO A 106 -6.88 1.62 -5.22
C PRO A 106 -5.72 1.16 -4.33
N PHE A 107 -5.92 0.05 -3.62
CA PHE A 107 -4.93 -0.62 -2.80
C PHE A 107 -5.23 -2.12 -2.73
N VAL A 108 -4.20 -2.94 -2.51
CA VAL A 108 -4.31 -4.40 -2.35
C VAL A 108 -4.20 -4.74 -0.87
N LEU A 109 -5.34 -4.79 -0.18
CA LEU A 109 -5.44 -5.35 1.18
C LEU A 109 -5.82 -6.82 1.09
N THR A 110 -4.83 -7.71 1.15
CA THR A 110 -5.11 -9.15 1.07
C THR A 110 -5.63 -9.69 2.42
N PRO A 111 -6.37 -10.82 2.44
CA PRO A 111 -6.81 -11.45 3.69
C PRO A 111 -5.67 -11.75 4.67
N ASP A 112 -4.51 -12.15 4.14
CA ASP A 112 -3.29 -12.46 4.89
C ASP A 112 -2.71 -11.20 5.57
N MET A 113 -2.78 -10.04 4.91
CA MET A 113 -2.42 -8.75 5.52
C MET A 113 -3.42 -8.34 6.61
N ALA A 114 -4.72 -8.50 6.33
CA ALA A 114 -5.78 -8.19 7.30
C ALA A 114 -5.65 -9.08 8.55
N TYR A 115 -5.25 -10.34 8.38
CA TYR A 115 -4.97 -11.25 9.48
C TYR A 115 -3.87 -10.71 10.40
N VAL A 116 -2.74 -10.24 9.83
CA VAL A 116 -1.63 -9.65 10.59
C VAL A 116 -2.08 -8.41 11.37
N ILE A 117 -2.84 -7.51 10.73
CA ILE A 117 -3.36 -6.28 11.37
C ILE A 117 -4.30 -6.64 12.53
N ASN A 118 -5.21 -7.59 12.32
CA ASN A 118 -6.14 -8.03 13.34
C ASN A 118 -5.47 -8.83 14.47
N GLY A 119 -4.35 -9.50 14.18
CA GLY A 119 -3.82 -10.56 15.03
C GLY A 119 -4.76 -11.76 15.12
N GLY A 120 -5.52 -12.04 14.05
CA GLY A 120 -6.57 -13.05 14.03
C GLY A 120 -7.50 -12.93 12.81
N ASP A 121 -8.39 -13.91 12.62
CA ASP A 121 -9.28 -13.96 11.45
C ASP A 121 -10.42 -12.94 11.50
N LYS A 122 -10.77 -12.48 12.71
CA LYS A 122 -11.90 -11.58 12.93
C LYS A 122 -11.40 -10.13 13.00
N PRO A 123 -12.15 -9.19 12.39
CA PRO A 123 -11.93 -7.76 12.60
C PRO A 123 -11.89 -7.42 14.09
N THR A 124 -10.85 -6.69 14.51
CA THR A 124 -10.68 -6.18 15.86
C THR A 124 -10.56 -4.66 15.84
N GLN A 125 -10.48 -4.04 17.03
CA GLN A 125 -10.18 -2.60 17.15
C GLN A 125 -8.91 -2.21 16.38
N LYS A 126 -7.91 -3.08 16.28
CA LYS A 126 -6.66 -2.83 15.54
C LYS A 126 -6.89 -2.52 14.06
N PHE A 127 -7.93 -3.11 13.45
CA PHE A 127 -8.26 -2.82 12.06
C PHE A 127 -8.87 -1.44 11.91
N GLN A 128 -9.69 -1.01 12.88
CA GLN A 128 -10.18 0.35 12.91
C GLN A 128 -9.02 1.34 13.14
N ASP A 129 -8.11 1.04 14.06
CA ASP A 129 -6.92 1.86 14.30
C ASP A 129 -6.05 1.98 13.02
N PHE A 130 -5.93 0.91 12.24
CA PHE A 130 -5.28 0.94 10.93
C PHE A 130 -6.01 1.82 9.91
N ILE A 131 -7.34 1.77 9.85
CA ILE A 131 -8.14 2.65 8.99
C ILE A 131 -7.94 4.11 9.40
N ASP A 132 -8.02 4.39 10.70
CA ASP A 132 -7.85 5.73 11.26
C ASP A 132 -6.46 6.28 10.94
N LEU A 133 -5.42 5.45 11.07
CA LEU A 133 -4.05 5.77 10.67
C LEU A 133 -3.93 6.11 9.18
N CYS A 134 -4.60 5.33 8.30
CA CYS A 134 -4.62 5.65 6.86
C CYS A 134 -5.31 6.99 6.59
N CYS A 135 -6.41 7.28 7.28
CA CYS A 135 -7.16 8.51 7.13
C CYS A 135 -6.38 9.73 7.65
N GLU A 136 -5.68 9.58 8.77
CA GLU A 136 -4.77 10.60 9.30
C GLU A 136 -3.65 10.88 8.29
N ALA A 137 -2.94 9.84 7.84
CA ALA A 137 -1.88 9.99 6.83
C ALA A 137 -2.39 10.63 5.53
N PHE A 138 -3.58 10.25 5.06
CA PHE A 138 -4.21 10.87 3.89
C PHE A 138 -4.46 12.36 4.09
N ASN A 139 -5.05 12.75 5.22
CA ASN A 139 -5.33 14.15 5.52
C ASN A 139 -4.06 14.99 5.68
N VAL A 140 -3.01 14.45 6.31
CA VAL A 140 -1.69 15.12 6.39
C VAL A 140 -1.13 15.40 5.00
N ILE A 141 -1.24 14.47 4.05
CA ILE A 141 -0.78 14.70 2.67
C ILE A 141 -1.67 15.74 1.97
N ARG A 142 -2.99 15.72 2.20
CA ARG A 142 -3.94 16.71 1.63
C ARG A 142 -3.63 18.13 2.07
N GLU A 143 -3.31 18.33 3.34
CA GLU A 143 -2.89 19.62 3.90
C GLU A 143 -1.59 20.14 3.26
N ASN A 144 -0.75 19.23 2.76
CA ASN A 144 0.51 19.52 2.08
C ASN A 144 0.45 19.31 0.55
N SER A 145 -0.77 19.25 -0.02
CA SER A 145 -1.01 18.87 -1.42
C SER A 145 -0.33 19.77 -2.44
N GLU A 146 -0.25 21.08 -2.18
CA GLU A 146 0.35 22.04 -3.10
C GLU A 146 1.86 21.81 -3.29
N SER A 147 2.57 21.38 -2.25
CA SER A 147 3.98 21.00 -2.34
C SER A 147 4.17 19.78 -3.24
N LEU A 148 3.38 18.73 -3.02
CA LEU A 148 3.41 17.51 -3.83
C LEU A 148 3.07 17.79 -5.30
N VAL A 149 2.00 18.56 -5.54
CA VAL A 149 1.56 18.95 -6.90
C VAL A 149 2.61 19.80 -7.58
N THR A 150 3.27 20.72 -6.87
CA THR A 150 4.36 21.55 -7.40
C THR A 150 5.54 20.70 -7.85
N LEU A 151 5.98 19.73 -7.03
CA LEU A 151 7.06 18.82 -7.40
C LEU A 151 6.74 18.03 -8.68
N LEU A 152 5.51 17.49 -8.78
CA LEU A 152 5.06 16.78 -9.99
C LEU A 152 4.98 17.70 -11.21
N ARG A 153 4.57 18.96 -11.05
CA ARG A 153 4.58 19.97 -12.13
C ARG A 153 5.98 20.22 -12.66
N LEU A 154 6.97 20.37 -11.78
CA LEU A 154 8.37 20.57 -12.19
C LEU A 154 8.90 19.37 -12.97
N MET A 155 8.45 18.16 -12.65
CA MET A 155 8.84 16.95 -13.38
C MET A 155 8.28 16.88 -14.81
N THR A 156 7.26 17.66 -15.19
CA THR A 156 6.71 17.62 -16.56
C THR A 156 7.73 17.98 -17.63
N SER A 157 8.73 18.80 -17.31
CA SER A 157 9.80 19.18 -18.24
C SER A 157 10.95 18.17 -18.31
N SER A 158 10.91 17.10 -17.49
CA SER A 158 12.00 16.11 -17.42
C SER A 158 12.01 15.08 -18.56
N GLY A 159 10.93 15.00 -19.34
CA GLY A 159 10.78 13.97 -20.38
C GLY A 159 10.42 12.58 -19.84
N VAL A 160 10.17 12.44 -18.54
CA VAL A 160 9.72 11.16 -17.95
C VAL A 160 8.34 10.80 -18.51
N THR A 161 8.26 9.62 -19.12
CA THR A 161 7.01 9.08 -19.67
C THR A 161 5.97 8.89 -18.55
N GLY A 162 4.72 9.28 -18.80
CA GLY A 162 3.62 9.21 -17.83
C GLY A 162 3.45 10.46 -16.97
N VAL A 163 4.48 11.31 -16.80
CA VAL A 163 4.38 12.55 -16.01
C VAL A 163 3.89 13.70 -16.89
N THR A 164 2.57 13.77 -17.07
CA THR A 164 1.88 14.77 -17.89
C THR A 164 1.02 15.72 -17.06
N SER A 165 0.54 16.82 -17.66
CA SER A 165 -0.46 17.69 -17.03
C SER A 165 -1.73 16.93 -16.62
N GLN A 166 -2.11 15.90 -17.37
CA GLN A 166 -3.26 15.05 -17.06
C GLN A 166 -2.98 14.16 -15.84
N ALA A 167 -1.77 13.64 -15.73
CA ALA A 167 -1.30 12.85 -14.59
C ALA A 167 -1.29 13.67 -13.29
N ILE A 168 -0.86 14.93 -13.36
CA ILE A 168 -0.93 15.87 -12.22
C ILE A 168 -2.37 16.16 -11.83
N ARG A 169 -3.26 16.34 -12.82
CA ARG A 169 -4.70 16.51 -12.57
C ARG A 169 -5.29 15.31 -11.85
N TYR A 170 -4.89 14.08 -12.22
CA TYR A 170 -5.28 12.87 -11.52
C TYR A 170 -4.90 12.93 -10.04
N VAL A 171 -3.64 13.24 -9.71
CA VAL A 171 -3.19 13.35 -8.31
C VAL A 171 -3.95 14.44 -7.56
N LYS A 172 -4.14 15.62 -8.18
CA LYS A 172 -4.93 16.69 -7.56
C LYS A 172 -6.37 16.27 -7.29
N THR A 173 -6.99 15.49 -8.18
CA THR A 173 -8.33 14.96 -7.95
C THR A 173 -8.35 13.90 -6.84
N ALA A 174 -7.35 13.01 -6.79
CA ALA A 174 -7.22 12.00 -5.73
C ALA A 174 -7.05 12.60 -4.33
N LEU A 175 -6.56 13.83 -4.23
CA LEU A 175 -6.39 14.56 -2.96
C LEU A 175 -7.67 15.25 -2.45
N LEU A 176 -8.78 15.21 -3.20
CA LEU A 176 -10.08 15.74 -2.78
C LEU A 176 -9.99 17.18 -2.20
N PRO A 177 -9.48 18.16 -2.97
CA PRO A 177 -9.10 19.49 -2.44
C PRO A 177 -10.29 20.30 -1.90
N GLU A 178 -11.48 20.05 -2.41
CA GLU A 178 -12.71 20.78 -2.02
C GLU A 178 -13.43 20.15 -0.81
N GLN A 179 -12.92 19.03 -0.28
CA GLN A 179 -13.54 18.32 0.84
C GLN A 179 -12.90 18.73 2.17
N THR A 180 -13.69 18.71 3.24
CA THR A 180 -13.17 18.76 4.62
C THR A 180 -12.45 17.44 4.99
N ASN A 181 -11.67 17.43 6.07
CA ASN A 181 -10.99 16.21 6.54
C ASN A 181 -11.98 15.06 6.83
N SER A 182 -13.17 15.37 7.36
CA SER A 182 -14.22 14.37 7.61
C SER A 182 -14.80 13.78 6.33
N GLU A 183 -15.11 14.64 5.34
CA GLU A 183 -15.64 14.21 4.04
C GLU A 183 -14.63 13.39 3.23
N ALA A 184 -13.35 13.79 3.30
CA ALA A 184 -12.25 13.11 2.64
C ALA A 184 -11.99 11.73 3.24
N THR A 185 -12.00 11.62 4.58
CA THR A 185 -11.95 10.33 5.27
C THR A 185 -13.10 9.42 4.82
N ALA A 186 -14.34 9.93 4.83
CA ALA A 186 -15.50 9.15 4.40
C ALA A 186 -15.46 8.75 2.92
N SER A 187 -14.79 9.53 2.07
CA SER A 187 -14.60 9.20 0.66
C SER A 187 -13.47 8.18 0.44
N PHE A 188 -12.41 8.24 1.24
CA PHE A 188 -11.25 7.35 1.17
C PHE A 188 -11.57 5.94 1.68
N THR A 189 -12.45 5.81 2.67
CA THR A 189 -12.82 4.52 3.27
C THR A 189 -14.01 3.81 2.59
N ARG A 190 -14.53 4.36 1.48
CA ARG A 190 -15.61 3.76 0.68
C ARG A 190 -15.09 2.78 -0.34
#